data_AF-A0A957LCK7-F1
#
_entry.id   AF-A0A957LCK7-F1
#
_cell.length_a   1.000
_cell.length_b   1.000
_cell.length_c   1.000
_cell.angle_alpha   90.00
_cell.angle_beta   90.00
_cell.angle_gamma   90.00
#
_symmetry.space_group_name_H-M   'P 1'
#
loop_
_entity.id
_entity.type
_entity.pdbx_description
1 polymer ?
#
loop_
_entity_poly.entity_id
_entity_poly.type
_entity_poly.pdbx_seq_one_letter_code
_entity_poly.pdbx_strand_id
1 'polypeptide(L)' 'MSKVASFISLAIIQLDSTAAEPLHRQLYGSLRQAILQQQLTAGQRLPSTRALADELNVSRNTIVNAYEQLLAEGY' A
#
# COMPACT_ATOMS: atom_id res chain seq x y z
N MET A 1 11.80 -14.32 -21.17
CA MET A 1 10.36 -14.02 -20.99
C MET A 1 10.11 -13.74 -19.52
N SER A 2 10.49 -12.55 -19.05
CA SER A 2 10.35 -12.18 -17.64
C SER A 2 9.01 -11.48 -17.47
N LYS A 3 8.14 -12.09 -16.67
CA LYS A 3 6.86 -11.50 -16.27
C LYS A 3 7.19 -10.28 -15.42
N VAL A 4 7.29 -9.11 -16.05
CA VAL A 4 7.47 -7.83 -15.34
C VAL A 4 6.21 -7.68 -14.51
N ALA A 5 6.28 -8.03 -13.22
CA ALA A 5 5.23 -7.69 -12.29
C ALA A 5 5.14 -6.16 -12.35
N SER A 6 4.03 -5.64 -12.88
CA SER A 6 3.75 -4.21 -12.87
C SER A 6 3.56 -3.82 -11.41
N PHE A 7 4.67 -3.49 -10.74
CA PHE A 7 4.64 -2.97 -9.39
C PHE A 7 4.03 -1.58 -9.43
N ILE A 8 3.28 -1.27 -8.37
CA ILE A 8 2.69 0.04 -8.17
C ILE A 8 3.81 1.07 -8.07
N SER A 9 3.68 2.18 -8.78
CA SER A 9 4.56 3.33 -8.58
C SER A 9 4.37 3.87 -7.16
N LEU A 10 5.40 3.79 -6.32
CA LEU A 10 5.34 4.27 -4.93
C LEU A 10 5.19 5.78 -4.80
N ALA A 11 5.30 6.52 -5.91
CA ALA A 11 5.04 7.95 -5.96
C ALA A 11 3.66 8.35 -5.41
N ILE A 12 2.71 7.41 -5.31
CA ILE A 12 1.36 7.63 -4.78
C ILE A 12 1.25 7.45 -3.25
N ILE A 13 2.25 6.86 -2.60
CA ILE A 13 2.22 6.56 -1.16
C ILE A 13 3.05 7.60 -0.42
N GLN A 14 2.38 8.42 0.40
CA GLN A 14 3.02 9.38 1.29
C GLN A 14 2.71 9.03 2.74
N LEU A 15 3.75 8.85 3.53
CA LEU A 15 3.65 8.54 4.96
C LEU A 15 4.35 9.62 5.78
N ASP A 16 3.69 10.08 6.83
CA ASP A 16 4.20 11.03 7.81
C ASP A 16 4.17 10.40 9.20
N SER A 17 5.34 10.01 9.71
CA SER A 17 5.47 9.44 11.06
C SER A 17 5.28 10.46 12.19
N THR A 18 5.23 11.76 11.87
CA THR A 18 5.02 12.84 12.84
C THR A 18 3.55 13.23 12.99
N ALA A 19 2.71 12.83 12.03
CA ALA A 19 1.28 13.06 12.08
C ALA A 19 0.62 12.26 13.23
N ALA A 20 -0.50 12.78 13.73
CA ALA A 20 -1.29 12.10 14.76
C ALA A 20 -1.95 10.80 14.26
N GLU A 21 -2.12 10.65 12.94
CA GLU A 21 -2.68 9.44 12.35
C GLU A 21 -1.64 8.31 12.31
N PRO A 22 -1.97 7.09 12.75
CA PRO A 22 -1.06 5.95 12.64
C PRO A 22 -0.68 5.62 11.20
N LEU A 23 0.59 5.26 10.97
CA LEU A 23 1.13 4.94 9.63
C LEU A 23 0.31 3.90 8.85
N HIS A 24 -0.30 2.91 9.52
CA HIS A 24 -1.10 1.89 8.84
C HIS A 24 -2.40 2.48 8.27
N ARG A 25 -2.99 3.48 8.95
CA ARG A 25 -4.18 4.19 8.45
C ARG A 25 -3.83 5.11 7.30
N GLN A 26 -2.70 5.82 7.39
CA GLN A 26 -2.20 6.64 6.28
C GLN A 26 -1.96 5.79 5.03
N LEU A 27 -1.28 4.65 5.19
CA LEU A 27 -1.02 3.72 4.10
C LEU A 27 -2.31 3.17 3.49
N TYR A 28 -3.25 2.72 4.32
CA TYR A 28 -4.58 2.31 3.88
C TYR A 28 -5.27 3.43 3.09
N GLY A 29 -5.21 4.67 3.58
CA GLY A 29 -5.79 5.85 2.93
C GLY A 29 -5.21 6.10 1.54
N SER A 30 -3.88 6.09 1.42
CA SER A 30 -3.20 6.25 0.13
C SER A 30 -3.57 5.14 -0.86
N LEU A 31 -3.58 3.87 -0.42
CA LEU A 31 -3.94 2.74 -1.28
C LEU A 31 -5.39 2.81 -1.72
N ARG A 32 -6.31 3.12 -0.80
CA ARG A 32 -7.73 3.30 -1.10
C ARG A 32 -7.94 4.43 -2.10
N GLN A 33 -7.29 5.58 -1.90
CA GLN A 33 -7.37 6.68 -2.86
C GLN A 33 -6.87 6.28 -4.24
N ALA A 34 -5.76 5.55 -4.30
CA ALA A 34 -5.21 5.08 -5.57
C ALA A 34 -6.12 4.07 -6.29
N ILE A 35 -6.83 3.21 -5.56
CA ILE A 35 -7.88 2.34 -6.13
C ILE A 35 -9.03 3.18 -6.67
N LEU A 36 -9.54 4.13 -5.88
CA LEU A 36 -10.66 5.00 -6.27
C LEU A 36 -10.32 5.89 -7.47
N GLN A 37 -9.06 6.29 -7.60
CA GLN A 37 -8.55 7.08 -8.74
C GLN A 37 -8.15 6.20 -9.94
N GLN A 38 -8.40 4.88 -9.89
CA GLN A 38 -8.01 3.91 -10.92
C GLN A 38 -6.51 3.86 -11.22
N GLN A 39 -5.67 4.35 -10.31
CA GLN A 39 -4.21 4.19 -10.35
C GLN A 39 -3.82 2.76 -9.95
N LEU A 40 -4.61 2.15 -9.06
CA LEU A 40 -4.58 0.72 -8.75
C LEU A 40 -5.80 0.06 -9.38
N THR A 41 -5.56 -0.68 -10.45
CA THR A 41 -6.64 -1.37 -11.18
C THR A 41 -6.82 -2.79 -10.65
N ALA A 42 -8.04 -3.31 -10.77
CA ALA A 42 -8.34 -4.68 -10.37
C ALA A 42 -7.42 -5.68 -11.08
N GLY A 43 -6.87 -6.65 -10.32
CA GLY A 43 -5.93 -7.64 -10.82
C GLY A 43 -4.47 -7.17 -10.88
N GLN A 44 -4.19 -5.88 -10.61
CA GLN A 44 -2.83 -5.40 -10.39
C GLN A 44 -2.29 -5.98 -9.08
N ARG A 45 -1.02 -6.39 -9.11
CA ARG A 45 -0.38 -6.99 -7.93
C ARG A 45 0.20 -5.90 -7.04
N LEU A 46 -0.17 -5.92 -5.76
CA LEU A 46 0.54 -5.17 -4.73
C LEU A 46 1.93 -5.79 -4.50
N PRO A 47 2.94 -4.99 -4.11
CA PRO A 47 4.18 -5.52 -3.59
C PRO A 47 3.94 -6.43 -2.38
N SER A 48 4.87 -7.35 -2.10
CA SER A 48 4.79 -8.14 -0.87
C SER A 48 4.90 -7.24 0.36
N THR A 49 4.30 -7.65 1.49
CA THR A 49 4.39 -6.89 2.75
C THR A 49 5.84 -6.64 3.20
N ARG A 50 6.76 -7.55 2.86
CA ARG A 50 8.20 -7.38 3.13
C ARG A 50 8.81 -6.32 2.22
N ALA A 51 8.62 -6.46 0.91
CA ALA A 51 9.17 -5.53 -0.07
C ALA A 51 8.70 -4.08 0.19
N LEU A 52 7.40 -3.89 0.45
CA LEU A 52 6.88 -2.55 0.71
C LEU A 52 7.34 -1.97 2.06
N ALA A 53 7.52 -2.82 3.07
CA ALA A 53 8.04 -2.40 4.37
C ALA A 53 9.50 -1.94 4.26
N ASP A 54 10.33 -2.71 3.54
CA ASP A 54 11.72 -2.38 3.28
C ASP A 54 11.84 -1.08 2.47
N GLU A 55 10.96 -0.88 1.50
CA GLU A 55 10.98 0.28 0.62
C GLU A 55 10.49 1.57 1.29
N LEU A 56 9.43 1.48 2.11
CA LEU A 56 8.91 2.63 2.88
C LEU A 56 9.65 2.84 4.20
N ASN A 57 10.61 1.96 4.55
CA ASN A 57 11.34 1.95 5.81
C ASN A 57 10.40 1.97 7.04
N VAL A 58 9.37 1.13 7.02
CA VAL A 58 8.39 0.99 8.12
C VAL A 58 8.29 -0.46 8.60
N SER A 59 7.65 -0.66 9.75
CA SER A 59 7.42 -2.03 10.24
C SER A 59 6.55 -2.83 9.28
N ARG A 60 6.85 -4.12 9.11
CA ARG A 60 5.99 -5.03 8.33
C ARG A 60 4.55 -5.06 8.84
N ASN A 61 4.35 -4.97 10.16
CA ASN A 61 3.02 -4.94 10.78
C ASN A 61 2.18 -3.75 10.28
N THR A 62 2.82 -2.60 10.02
CA THR A 62 2.16 -1.45 9.40
C THR A 62 1.55 -1.80 8.05
N ILE A 63 2.31 -2.50 7.20
CA ILE A 63 1.84 -2.91 5.87
C ILE A 63 0.74 -3.97 5.97
N VAL A 64 0.94 -4.97 6.84
CA VAL A 64 -0.04 -6.05 7.08
C VAL A 64 -1.38 -5.46 7.50
N ASN A 65 -1.40 -4.58 8.50
CA ASN A 65 -2.63 -3.96 9.00
C ASN A 65 -3.35 -3.13 7.92
N ALA A 66 -2.61 -2.42 7.06
CA ALA A 66 -3.22 -1.66 5.98
C ALA A 66 -3.85 -2.57 4.92
N TYR A 67 -3.19 -3.68 4.57
CA TYR A 67 -3.71 -4.65 3.60
C TYR A 67 -4.92 -5.40 4.16
N GLU A 68 -4.87 -5.80 5.44
CA GLU A 68 -6.01 -6.44 6.12
C GLU A 68 -7.22 -5.50 6.17
N GLN A 69 -7.02 -4.20 6.41
CA GLN A 69 -8.10 -3.21 6.38
C GLN A 69 -8.74 -3.10 4.98
N LEU A 70 -7.93 -3.04 3.91
CA LEU A 70 -8.46 -3.04 2.53
C LEU A 70 -9.29 -4.31 2.25
N LEU A 71 -8.77 -5.48 2.63
CA LEU A 71 -9.45 -6.76 2.45
C LEU A 71 -10.75 -6.83 3.25
N ALA A 72 -10.76 -6.32 4.49
CA ALA A 72 -11.95 -6.29 5.34
C ALA A 72 -13.07 -5.41 4.75
N GLU A 73 -12.72 -4.38 3.99
CA GLU A 73 -13.67 -3.50 3.30
C GLU A 73 -14.09 -4.02 1.91
N GLY A 74 -13.49 -5.11 1.44
CA GLY A 74 -13.86 -5.77 0.18
C GLY A 74 -13.17 -5.19 -1.06
N TYR A 75 -12.02 -4.54 -0.89
CA TYR A 75 -11.16 -4.10 -1.99
C TYR A 75 -10.31 -5.22 -2.58
#